data_AF-A0A518ERK6-F1
#
_entry.id   AF-A0A518ERK6-F1
#
_cell.length_a   1.000
_cell.length_b   1.000
_cell.length_c   1.000
_cell.angle_alpha   90.00
_cell.angle_beta   90.00
_cell.angle_gamma   90.00
#
_symmetry.space_group_name_H-M   'P 1'
#
loop_
_entity.id
_entity.type
_entity.pdbx_description
1 polymer ?
#
loop_
_entity_poly.entity_id
_entity_poly.type
_entity_poly.pdbx_seq_one_letter_code
_entity_poly.pdbx_strand_id
1 'polypeptide(L)'
;MMIAEAASRALWRMPKVEFDQMWRILAQIWPNSIEDDPMKIDPLTPQGAILEELGKRLGRVRKRQGMTQEALAEAAGLGVATVRRIEDGSDSQLGSWIKLLKALGMEASIEGLLPESYRSPMEEALGGESARRGRSRPGGRQEGQAEDRPEGAPSVFRWGDERV
;
A
#
# COMPACT_ATOMS: atom_id res chain seq x y z
N MET A 1 -21.40 4.14 6.56
CA MET A 1 -22.21 5.04 7.43
C MET A 1 -21.88 6.55 7.28
N MET A 2 -20.76 7.00 6.66
CA MET A 2 -20.42 8.44 6.58
C MET A 2 -20.57 9.16 5.22
N ILE A 3 -20.95 8.51 4.13
CA ILE A 3 -21.30 9.25 2.88
C ILE A 3 -22.76 9.76 2.95
N ALA A 4 -23.61 9.11 3.74
CA ALA A 4 -24.95 9.61 4.00
C ALA A 4 -24.96 10.87 4.87
N GLU A 5 -24.00 11.06 5.80
CA GLU A 5 -23.97 12.26 6.65
C GLU A 5 -23.53 13.52 5.89
N ALA A 6 -22.60 13.42 4.94
CA ALA A 6 -22.12 14.56 4.17
C ALA A 6 -23.16 15.08 3.17
N ALA A 7 -23.89 14.19 2.50
CA ALA A 7 -25.08 14.58 1.73
C ALA A 7 -26.19 15.12 2.67
N SER A 8 -26.37 14.54 3.85
CA SER A 8 -27.43 14.92 4.79
C SER A 8 -27.28 16.33 5.38
N ARG A 9 -26.07 16.88 5.51
CA ARG A 9 -25.88 18.22 6.10
C ARG A 9 -26.07 19.38 5.10
N ALA A 10 -25.83 19.16 3.80
CA ALA A 10 -26.04 20.19 2.78
C ALA A 10 -27.45 20.17 2.17
N LEU A 11 -28.09 19.00 2.07
CA LEU A 11 -29.45 18.86 1.51
C LEU A 11 -30.57 19.36 2.45
N TRP A 12 -30.30 19.57 3.74
CA TRP A 12 -31.31 19.96 4.76
C TRP A 12 -31.77 21.44 4.73
N ARG A 13 -31.35 22.18 3.70
CA ARG A 13 -31.76 23.58 3.47
C ARG A 13 -32.56 23.78 2.19
N MET A 14 -32.81 22.70 1.43
CA MET A 14 -33.59 22.76 0.19
C MET A 14 -35.08 22.60 0.47
N PRO A 15 -35.96 23.25 -0.32
CA PRO A 15 -37.38 23.00 -0.26
C PRO A 15 -37.67 21.52 -0.60
N LYS A 16 -38.56 20.88 0.18
CA LYS A 16 -38.85 19.43 0.14
C LYS A 16 -39.15 18.89 -1.27
N VAL A 17 -39.72 19.72 -2.14
CA VAL A 17 -40.08 19.37 -3.52
C VAL A 17 -38.85 19.15 -4.40
N GLU A 18 -37.78 19.93 -4.22
CA GLU A 18 -36.52 19.78 -4.97
C GLU A 18 -35.69 18.60 -4.46
N PHE A 19 -35.74 18.33 -3.15
CA PHE A 19 -35.14 17.13 -2.55
C PHE A 19 -35.75 15.85 -3.13
N ASP A 20 -37.07 15.76 -3.17
CA ASP A 20 -37.78 14.58 -3.67
C ASP A 20 -37.54 14.37 -5.19
N GLN A 21 -37.36 15.45 -5.95
CA GLN A 21 -37.06 15.37 -7.38
C GLN A 21 -35.60 14.98 -7.66
N MET A 22 -34.65 15.52 -6.89
CA MET A 22 -33.24 15.17 -6.97
C MET A 22 -32.98 13.73 -6.52
N TRP A 23 -33.69 13.28 -5.47
CA TRP A 23 -33.62 11.88 -5.01
C TRP A 23 -34.16 10.90 -6.06
N ARG A 24 -35.25 11.23 -6.77
CA ARG A 24 -35.74 10.41 -7.89
C ARG A 24 -34.73 10.30 -9.04
N ILE A 25 -34.03 11.39 -9.38
CA ILE A 25 -33.00 11.40 -10.44
C ILE A 25 -31.76 10.60 -10.02
N LEU A 26 -31.28 10.79 -8.78
CA LEU A 26 -30.13 10.06 -8.25
C LEU A 26 -30.43 8.56 -8.06
N ALA A 27 -31.64 8.21 -7.64
CA ALA A 27 -32.08 6.81 -7.52
C ALA A 27 -32.19 6.10 -8.88
N GLN A 28 -32.43 6.83 -9.97
CA GLN A 28 -32.49 6.26 -11.33
C GLN A 28 -31.09 6.07 -11.96
N ILE A 29 -30.07 6.77 -11.47
CA ILE A 29 -28.71 6.80 -12.04
C ILE A 29 -27.71 5.99 -11.20
N TRP A 30 -28.00 5.71 -9.92
CA TRP A 30 -27.08 5.00 -9.03
C TRP A 30 -27.16 3.47 -9.19
N PRO A 31 -26.13 2.77 -9.72
CA PRO A 31 -26.06 1.33 -9.62
C PRO A 31 -25.24 0.94 -8.38
N ASN A 32 -25.81 0.07 -7.54
CA ASN A 32 -25.13 -0.90 -6.67
C ASN A 32 -24.05 -0.46 -5.66
N SER A 33 -23.78 0.82 -5.44
CA SER A 33 -22.58 1.22 -4.65
C SER A 33 -22.79 1.32 -3.13
N ILE A 34 -23.64 0.48 -2.54
CA ILE A 34 -23.81 0.38 -1.06
C ILE A 34 -23.40 -1.00 -0.51
N GLU A 35 -22.93 -1.94 -1.33
CA GLU A 35 -22.46 -3.24 -0.84
C GLU A 35 -20.92 -3.31 -0.82
N ASP A 36 -20.38 -3.62 0.36
CA ASP A 36 -18.99 -3.97 0.70
C ASP A 36 -17.95 -2.84 0.76
N ASP A 37 -17.97 -2.04 1.83
CA ASP A 37 -16.73 -1.38 2.30
C ASP A 37 -15.70 -2.49 2.61
N PRO A 38 -14.62 -2.64 1.82
CA PRO A 38 -13.69 -3.75 2.00
C PRO A 38 -13.04 -3.62 3.37
N MET A 39 -13.15 -4.68 4.17
CA MET A 39 -12.52 -4.73 5.49
C MET A 39 -11.04 -4.38 5.35
N LYS A 40 -10.59 -3.35 6.07
CA LYS A 40 -9.17 -3.01 6.13
C LYS A 40 -8.47 -4.01 7.06
N ILE A 41 -7.33 -4.53 6.63
CA ILE A 41 -6.49 -5.39 7.45
C ILE A 41 -5.56 -4.49 8.24
N ASP A 42 -5.60 -4.62 9.56
CA ASP A 42 -4.77 -3.88 10.52
C ASP A 42 -3.96 -4.86 11.39
N PRO A 43 -2.99 -4.38 12.19
CA PRO A 43 -2.10 -5.26 12.97
C PRO A 43 -2.81 -6.17 13.99
N LEU A 44 -4.06 -5.86 14.37
CA LEU A 44 -4.84 -6.62 15.34
C LEU A 44 -5.90 -7.51 14.68
N THR A 45 -6.01 -7.48 13.35
CA THR A 45 -6.96 -8.32 12.63
C THR A 45 -6.57 -9.81 12.80
N PRO A 46 -7.48 -10.67 13.31
CA PRO A 46 -7.19 -12.10 13.44
C PRO A 46 -6.93 -12.76 12.08
N GLN A 47 -6.01 -13.72 12.04
CA GLN A 47 -5.63 -14.42 10.80
C GLN A 47 -6.82 -14.97 10.01
N GLY A 48 -7.81 -15.57 10.69
CA GLY A 48 -9.00 -16.10 10.04
C GLY A 48 -9.83 -15.03 9.33
N ALA A 49 -9.97 -13.85 9.92
CA ALA A 49 -10.68 -12.73 9.29
C ALA A 49 -9.91 -12.20 8.06
N ILE A 50 -8.58 -12.21 8.11
CA ILE A 50 -7.73 -11.88 6.95
C ILE A 50 -7.99 -12.85 5.80
N LEU A 51 -7.98 -14.17 6.08
CA LEU A 51 -8.23 -15.19 5.07
C LEU A 51 -9.63 -15.08 4.46
N GLU A 52 -10.65 -14.84 5.29
CA GLU A 52 -12.03 -14.62 4.83
C GLU A 52 -12.15 -13.40 3.91
N GLU A 53 -11.54 -12.28 4.27
CA GLU A 53 -11.55 -11.07 3.42
C GLU A 53 -10.79 -11.29 2.11
N LEU A 54 -9.64 -11.97 2.13
CA LEU A 54 -8.90 -12.32 0.92
C LEU A 54 -9.70 -13.27 0.01
N GLY A 55 -10.39 -14.25 0.59
CA GLY A 55 -11.28 -15.17 -0.13
C GLY A 55 -12.44 -14.43 -0.81
N LYS A 56 -13.09 -13.52 -0.08
CA LYS A 56 -14.14 -12.64 -0.62
C LYS A 56 -13.62 -11.74 -1.74
N ARG A 57 -12.42 -11.17 -1.59
CA ARG A 57 -11.78 -10.34 -2.65
C ARG A 57 -11.52 -11.15 -3.90
N LEU A 58 -10.98 -12.36 -3.77
CA LEU A 58 -10.74 -13.27 -4.89
C LEU A 58 -12.05 -13.61 -5.60
N GLY A 59 -13.09 -14.00 -4.85
CA GLY A 59 -14.41 -14.30 -5.40
C GLY A 59 -15.06 -13.11 -6.10
N ARG A 60 -14.87 -11.88 -5.58
CA ARG A 60 -15.31 -10.65 -6.26
C ARG A 60 -14.59 -10.43 -7.59
N VAL A 61 -13.27 -10.64 -7.65
CA VAL A 61 -12.51 -10.53 -8.91
C VAL A 61 -13.00 -11.57 -9.91
N ARG A 62 -13.09 -12.84 -9.50
CA ARG A 62 -13.58 -13.94 -10.34
C ARG A 62 -14.96 -13.63 -10.94
N LYS A 63 -15.92 -13.21 -10.10
CA LYS A 63 -17.28 -12.86 -10.53
C LYS A 63 -17.30 -11.69 -11.53
N ARG A 64 -16.47 -10.66 -11.31
CA ARG A 64 -16.34 -9.53 -12.26
C ARG A 64 -15.79 -9.95 -13.62
N GLN A 65 -14.96 -10.99 -13.66
CA GLN A 65 -14.46 -11.59 -14.91
C GLN A 65 -15.44 -12.63 -15.51
N GLY A 66 -16.62 -12.84 -14.92
CA GLY A 66 -17.63 -13.77 -15.43
C GLY A 66 -17.27 -15.25 -15.27
N MET A 67 -16.27 -15.58 -14.46
CA MET A 67 -15.82 -16.97 -14.28
C MET A 67 -16.63 -17.68 -13.18
N THR A 68 -16.98 -18.95 -13.38
CA THR A 68 -17.47 -19.82 -12.30
C THR A 68 -16.31 -20.35 -11.45
N GLN A 69 -16.59 -20.97 -10.30
CA GLN A 69 -15.54 -21.60 -9.48
C GLN A 69 -14.89 -22.76 -10.25
N GLU A 70 -15.66 -23.50 -11.03
CA GLU A 70 -15.20 -24.59 -11.89
C GLU A 70 -14.27 -24.08 -12.97
N ALA A 71 -14.65 -23.01 -13.67
CA ALA A 71 -13.83 -22.41 -14.72
C ALA A 71 -12.49 -21.88 -14.17
N LEU A 72 -12.51 -21.24 -12.99
CA LEU A 72 -11.28 -20.78 -12.35
C LEU A 72 -10.42 -21.97 -11.88
N ALA A 73 -11.04 -23.01 -11.33
CA ALA A 73 -10.33 -24.22 -10.90
C ALA A 73 -9.61 -24.89 -12.09
N GLU A 74 -10.29 -25.03 -13.22
CA GLU A 74 -9.73 -25.56 -14.45
C GLU A 74 -8.55 -24.71 -14.95
N ALA A 75 -8.74 -23.40 -15.08
CA ALA A 75 -7.70 -22.47 -15.52
C ALA A 75 -6.46 -22.47 -14.59
N ALA A 76 -6.66 -22.67 -13.29
CA ALA A 76 -5.58 -22.72 -12.29
C ALA A 76 -4.95 -24.12 -12.11
N GLY A 77 -5.52 -25.16 -12.73
CA GLY A 77 -5.09 -26.55 -12.51
C GLY A 77 -5.28 -27.01 -11.06
N LEU A 78 -6.42 -26.65 -10.46
CA LEU A 78 -6.80 -26.98 -9.08
C LEU A 78 -8.16 -27.70 -9.04
N GLY A 79 -8.47 -28.36 -7.92
CA GLY A 79 -9.80 -28.90 -7.69
C GLY A 79 -10.81 -27.81 -7.29
N VAL A 80 -12.06 -27.93 -7.72
CA VAL A 80 -13.16 -26.99 -7.38
C VAL A 80 -13.32 -26.82 -5.88
N ALA A 81 -13.20 -27.91 -5.10
CA ALA A 81 -13.26 -27.87 -3.64
C ALA A 81 -12.14 -27.01 -3.02
N THR A 82 -10.98 -26.90 -3.66
CA THR A 82 -9.89 -26.03 -3.22
C THR A 82 -10.23 -24.57 -3.45
N VAL A 83 -10.76 -24.22 -4.63
CA VAL A 83 -11.20 -22.85 -4.95
C VAL A 83 -12.29 -22.41 -3.98
N ARG A 84 -13.28 -23.27 -3.74
CA ARG A 84 -14.36 -22.98 -2.79
C ARG A 84 -13.85 -22.72 -1.39
N ARG A 85 -12.99 -23.60 -0.85
CA ARG A 85 -12.38 -23.42 0.48
C ARG A 85 -11.62 -22.10 0.58
N ILE A 86 -10.87 -21.74 -0.46
CA ILE A 86 -10.11 -20.49 -0.52
C ILE A 86 -11.05 -19.28 -0.52
N GLU A 87 -12.11 -19.29 -1.34
CA GLU A 87 -13.10 -18.21 -1.37
C GLU A 87 -13.89 -18.11 -0.06
N ASP A 88 -14.09 -19.22 0.64
CA ASP A 88 -14.74 -19.30 1.96
C ASP A 88 -13.79 -18.91 3.12
N GLY A 89 -12.53 -18.55 2.84
CA GLY A 89 -11.57 -18.10 3.86
C GLY A 89 -10.86 -19.20 4.64
N SER A 90 -10.90 -20.44 4.13
CA SER A 90 -10.13 -21.53 4.73
C SER A 90 -8.64 -21.38 4.45
N ASP A 91 -7.83 -21.80 5.41
CA ASP A 91 -6.38 -21.83 5.23
C ASP A 91 -5.97 -22.74 4.06
N SER A 92 -4.95 -22.31 3.33
CA SER A 92 -4.45 -23.00 2.15
C SER A 92 -3.04 -22.55 1.80
N GLN A 93 -2.33 -23.40 1.06
CA GLN A 93 -0.96 -23.11 0.66
C GLN A 93 -0.89 -21.89 -0.26
N LEU A 94 0.09 -21.01 -0.04
CA LEU A 94 0.35 -19.84 -0.88
C LEU A 94 0.50 -20.20 -2.37
N GLY A 95 1.06 -21.38 -2.69
CA GLY A 95 1.15 -21.88 -4.06
C GLY A 95 -0.20 -22.01 -4.77
N SER A 96 -1.27 -22.38 -4.04
CA SER A 96 -2.63 -22.42 -4.57
C SER A 96 -3.17 -21.02 -4.85
N TRP A 97 -2.92 -20.06 -3.96
CA TRP A 97 -3.25 -18.66 -4.19
C TRP A 97 -2.55 -18.09 -5.43
N ILE A 98 -1.25 -18.33 -5.57
CA ILE A 98 -0.47 -17.87 -6.74
C ILE A 98 -1.06 -18.43 -8.03
N LYS A 99 -1.42 -19.72 -8.08
CA LYS A 99 -2.08 -20.31 -9.27
C LYS A 99 -3.39 -19.61 -9.61
N LEU A 100 -4.22 -19.32 -8.62
CA LEU A 100 -5.50 -18.62 -8.83
C LEU A 100 -5.30 -17.18 -9.29
N LEU A 101 -4.38 -16.44 -8.67
CA LEU A 101 -4.06 -15.07 -9.06
C LEU A 101 -3.51 -15.00 -10.48
N LYS A 102 -2.63 -15.94 -10.88
CA LYS A 102 -2.16 -16.05 -12.27
C LYS A 102 -3.29 -16.38 -13.25
N ALA A 103 -4.18 -17.32 -12.90
CA ALA A 103 -5.33 -17.65 -13.74
C ALA A 103 -6.30 -16.46 -13.94
N LEU A 104 -6.34 -15.53 -12.98
CA LEU A 104 -7.11 -14.28 -13.04
C LEU A 104 -6.34 -13.10 -13.67
N GLY A 105 -5.10 -13.29 -14.11
CA GLY A 105 -4.25 -12.22 -14.67
C GLY A 105 -3.85 -11.15 -13.64
N MET A 106 -3.61 -11.55 -12.40
CA MET A 106 -3.28 -10.67 -11.27
C MET A 106 -1.78 -10.69 -10.91
N GLU A 107 -0.89 -10.84 -11.89
CA GLU A 107 0.56 -10.90 -11.69
C GLU A 107 1.09 -9.64 -10.98
N ALA A 108 0.57 -8.46 -11.32
CA ALA A 108 0.94 -7.22 -10.65
C ALA A 108 0.61 -7.22 -9.14
N SER A 109 -0.45 -7.91 -8.73
CA SER A 109 -0.78 -8.09 -7.31
C SER A 109 0.17 -9.06 -6.61
N ILE A 110 0.70 -10.05 -7.33
CA ILE A 110 1.72 -10.97 -6.80
C ILE A 110 3.04 -10.21 -6.62
N GLU A 111 3.44 -9.41 -7.60
CA GLU A 111 4.65 -8.59 -7.54
C GLU A 111 4.61 -7.61 -6.36
N GLY A 112 3.44 -7.02 -6.09
CA GLY A 112 3.24 -6.10 -4.97
C GLY A 112 3.03 -6.76 -3.61
N LEU A 113 3.11 -8.09 -3.49
CA LEU A 113 2.82 -8.79 -2.23
C LEU A 113 3.86 -8.49 -1.14
N LEU A 114 5.12 -8.30 -1.54
CA LEU A 114 6.24 -7.94 -0.67
C LEU A 114 7.07 -6.83 -1.33
N PRO A 115 7.58 -5.85 -0.58
CA PRO A 115 8.45 -4.82 -1.14
C PRO A 115 9.81 -5.40 -1.54
N GLU A 116 10.37 -4.96 -2.67
CA GLU A 116 11.73 -5.32 -3.10
C GLU A 116 12.82 -4.86 -2.12
N SER A 117 12.59 -3.70 -1.48
CA SER A 117 13.46 -3.15 -0.46
C SER A 117 12.65 -2.75 0.75
N TYR A 118 13.04 -3.23 1.93
CA TYR A 118 12.50 -2.78 3.20
C TYR A 118 13.42 -1.70 3.78
N ARG A 119 12.86 -0.53 4.10
CA ARG A 119 13.55 0.48 4.92
C ARG A 119 12.90 0.52 6.27
N SER A 120 13.71 0.42 7.32
CA SER A 120 13.17 0.59 8.67
C SER A 120 12.78 2.05 8.92
N PRO A 121 11.78 2.33 9.78
CA PRO A 121 11.46 3.70 10.18
C PRO A 121 12.66 4.48 10.72
N MET A 122 13.64 3.78 11.33
CA MET A 122 14.87 4.38 11.82
C MET A 122 15.81 4.79 10.68
N GLU A 123 15.94 3.97 9.63
CA GLU A 123 16.70 4.32 8.43
C GLU A 123 16.06 5.48 7.66
N GLU A 124 14.73 5.56 7.61
CA GLU A 124 14.03 6.70 7.03
C GLU A 124 14.29 7.99 7.83
N ALA A 125 14.29 7.91 9.16
CA ALA A 125 14.61 9.03 10.03
C ALA A 125 16.08 9.49 9.89
N LEU A 126 17.04 8.56 9.82
CA LEU A 126 18.47 8.84 9.70
C LEU A 126 18.89 9.25 8.27
N GLY A 127 18.16 8.79 7.25
CA GLY A 127 18.39 9.11 5.83
C GLY A 127 18.01 10.55 5.44
N GLY A 128 17.19 11.22 6.26
CA GLY A 128 16.79 12.62 6.04
C GLY A 128 17.89 13.66 6.31
N GLU A 129 18.86 13.36 7.18
CA GLU A 129 19.95 14.28 7.54
C GLU A 129 21.23 14.06 6.71
N SER A 130 21.53 12.81 6.33
CA SER A 130 22.74 12.46 5.59
C SER A 130 22.69 12.90 4.12
N ALA A 131 21.50 12.95 3.49
CA ALA A 131 21.32 13.51 2.15
C ALA A 131 21.54 15.04 2.07
N ARG A 132 21.36 15.77 3.19
CA ARG A 132 21.55 17.23 3.25
C ARG A 132 23.02 17.64 3.43
N ARG A 133 23.87 16.76 3.99
CA ARG A 133 25.30 17.05 4.20
C ARG A 133 26.18 16.73 2.98
N GLY A 134 25.70 15.94 2.03
CA GLY A 134 26.45 15.51 0.84
C GLY A 134 26.48 16.48 -0.34
N ARG A 135 25.72 17.58 -0.30
CA ARG A 135 25.57 18.50 -1.45
C ARG A 135 26.13 19.90 -1.20
N SER A 136 27.35 19.98 -0.67
CA SER A 136 28.17 21.20 -0.67
C SER A 136 29.52 20.91 -1.29
N ARG A 137 29.56 20.81 -2.63
CA ARG A 137 30.78 21.03 -3.40
C ARG A 137 30.45 21.86 -4.64
N PRO A 138 30.55 23.19 -4.58
CA PRO A 138 30.92 23.97 -5.73
C PRO A 138 32.45 23.95 -5.83
N GLY A 139 32.95 23.26 -6.85
CA GLY A 139 34.32 23.49 -7.30
C GLY A 139 34.45 24.89 -7.90
N GLY A 140 35.62 25.50 -7.71
CA GLY A 140 36.08 26.61 -8.55
C GLY A 140 36.57 27.84 -7.79
N ARG A 141 37.84 27.84 -7.36
CA ARG A 141 38.75 28.96 -7.66
C ARG A 141 40.19 28.48 -7.60
N GLN A 142 40.86 28.59 -8.74
CA GLN A 142 42.29 28.34 -8.95
C GLN A 142 43.10 29.59 -8.58
N GLU A 143 44.34 29.33 -8.18
CA GLU A 143 45.54 30.18 -8.30
C GLU A 143 45.83 31.31 -7.30
N GLY A 144 47.03 31.21 -6.69
CA GLY A 144 47.89 32.37 -6.46
C GLY A 144 48.67 32.40 -5.13
N GLN A 145 49.87 31.78 -5.13
CA GLN A 145 51.15 32.27 -4.55
C GLN A 145 51.24 32.44 -3.01
N ALA A 146 52.08 31.66 -2.31
CA ALA A 146 53.51 31.88 -2.00
C ALA A 146 53.63 32.00 -0.47
N GLU A 147 54.10 30.94 0.19
CA GLU A 147 55.40 30.93 0.90
C GLU A 147 55.55 32.04 1.95
N ASP A 148 55.24 31.70 3.20
CA ASP A 148 56.20 31.85 4.30
C ASP A 148 55.71 31.02 5.50
N ARG A 149 56.46 29.99 5.90
CA ARG A 149 56.16 29.19 7.10
C ARG A 149 57.47 29.05 7.88
N PRO A 150 57.63 29.70 9.05
CA PRO A 150 58.80 29.47 9.87
C PRO A 150 58.78 28.02 10.39
N GLU A 151 59.91 27.34 10.17
CA GLU A 151 60.21 25.99 10.66
C GLU A 151 60.15 25.95 12.20
N GLY A 152 59.42 24.98 12.78
CA GLY A 152 59.62 24.62 14.19
C GLY A 152 58.40 24.48 15.10
N ALA A 153 57.15 24.51 14.63
CA ALA A 153 55.98 24.23 15.48
C ALA A 153 55.41 22.82 15.23
N PRO A 154 55.43 21.89 16.20
CA PRO A 154 54.78 20.59 16.04
C PRO A 154 53.26 20.76 16.00
N SER A 155 52.59 20.15 15.03
CA SER A 155 51.14 20.11 14.94
C SER A 155 50.57 19.26 16.08
N VAL A 156 50.02 19.91 17.11
CA VAL A 156 49.30 19.21 18.18
C VAL A 156 47.93 18.78 17.65
N PHE A 157 47.86 17.57 17.12
CA PHE A 157 46.61 16.88 16.83
C PHE A 157 46.17 16.16 18.11
N ARG A 158 45.08 16.63 18.72
CA ARG A 158 44.53 16.04 19.95
C ARG A 158 43.11 15.56 19.68
N TRP A 159 42.89 14.25 19.70
CA TRP A 159 41.55 13.66 19.69
C TRP A 159 41.02 13.55 21.12
N GLY A 160 39.76 13.95 21.30
CA GLY A 160 39.03 13.80 22.55
C GLY A 160 38.49 12.38 22.70
N ASP A 161 39.23 11.55 23.43
CA ASP A 161 38.73 10.53 24.37
C ASP A 161 39.95 9.75 24.90
N GLU A 162 40.56 10.26 25.97
CA GLU A 162 41.39 9.45 26.87
C GLU A 162 40.77 9.57 28.26
N ARG A 163 40.25 8.44 28.74
CA ARG A 163 39.69 8.25 30.08
C ARG A 163 40.80 8.24 31.13
N VAL A 164 40.49 8.75 32.32
CA VAL A 164 40.64 8.00 33.57
C VAL A 164 39.46 8.34 34.48
#